data_AF-A0A934PF69-F1
#
_entry.id   AF-A0A934PF69-F1
#
_cell.length_a   1.000
_cell.length_b   1.000
_cell.length_c   1.000
_cell.angle_alpha   90.00
_cell.angle_beta   90.00
_cell.angle_gamma   90.00
#
_symmetry.space_group_name_H-M   'P 1'
#
loop_
_entity.id
_entity.type
_entity.pdbx_description
1 polymer ?
#
loop_
_entity_poly.entity_id
_entity_poly.type
_entity_poly.pdbx_seq_one_letter_code
_entity_poly.pdbx_strand_id
1 'polypeptide(L)'
;MQKPSDNWKKLRRATLERARRNAVEPLEPLNTVLLVASALYLIGFLRLSFGGQPHDFTLISGAAIFAVALSGILVPILSGSVITLRLADRQLKKLIEE
;
A
#
# COMPACT_ATOMS: atom_id res chain seq x y z
N MET A 1 29.62 -4.54 -27.17
CA MET A 1 29.37 -3.77 -25.93
C MET A 1 30.53 -4.02 -24.97
N GLN A 2 31.22 -2.98 -24.50
CA GLN A 2 32.32 -3.11 -23.53
C GLN A 2 31.77 -3.59 -22.18
N LYS A 3 32.47 -4.54 -21.54
CA LYS A 3 32.09 -5.02 -20.20
C LYS A 3 32.21 -3.86 -19.20
N PRO A 4 31.19 -3.62 -18.36
CA PRO A 4 31.24 -2.57 -17.35
C PRO A 4 32.32 -2.86 -16.31
N SER A 5 33.03 -1.82 -15.86
CA SER A 5 34.09 -1.95 -14.85
C SER A 5 33.51 -2.41 -13.50
N ASP A 6 34.32 -3.10 -12.69
CA ASP A 6 33.87 -3.60 -11.39
C ASP A 6 33.49 -2.47 -10.43
N ASN A 7 34.08 -1.28 -10.58
CA ASN A 7 33.70 -0.09 -9.82
C ASN A 7 32.29 0.41 -10.18
N TRP A 8 31.90 0.31 -11.45
CA TRP A 8 30.54 0.65 -11.89
C TRP A 8 29.50 -0.29 -11.28
N LYS A 9 29.80 -1.60 -11.22
CA LYS A 9 28.92 -2.58 -10.59
C LYS A 9 28.76 -2.34 -9.09
N LYS A 10 29.85 -2.03 -8.39
CA LYS A 10 29.81 -1.67 -6.95
C LYS A 10 28.99 -0.41 -6.69
N LEU A 11 29.18 0.65 -7.49
CA LEU A 11 28.43 1.90 -7.35
C LEU A 11 26.94 1.70 -7.62
N ARG A 12 26.59 0.96 -8.68
CA ARG A 12 25.21 0.60 -9.01
C ARG A 12 24.54 -0.17 -7.88
N ARG A 13 25.21 -1.20 -7.34
CA ARG A 13 24.69 -2.01 -6.22
C ARG A 13 24.45 -1.15 -4.97
N ALA A 14 25.41 -0.31 -4.59
CA ALA A 14 25.26 0.59 -3.43
C ALA A 14 24.11 1.59 -3.59
N THR A 15 23.90 2.10 -4.81
CA THR A 15 22.82 3.05 -5.11
C THR A 15 21.45 2.37 -5.08
N LEU A 16 21.33 1.18 -5.67
CA LEU A 16 20.13 0.35 -5.63
C LEU A 16 19.78 -0.06 -4.19
N GLU A 17 20.76 -0.42 -3.38
CA GLU A 17 20.54 -0.81 -2.00
C GLU A 17 20.09 0.37 -1.12
N ARG A 18 20.58 1.57 -1.40
CA ARG A 18 20.13 2.81 -0.76
C ARG A 18 18.71 3.20 -1.19
N ALA A 19 18.39 3.08 -2.48
CA ALA A 19 17.05 3.30 -3.00
C ALA A 19 16.05 2.30 -2.39
N ARG A 20 16.47 1.03 -2.26
CA ARG A 20 15.68 0.00 -1.58
C ARG A 20 15.44 0.33 -0.11
N ARG A 21 16.46 0.72 0.66
CA ARG A 21 16.26 1.14 2.05
C ARG A 21 15.26 2.29 2.16
N ASN A 22 15.44 3.36 1.37
CA ASN A 22 14.53 4.50 1.38
C ASN A 22 13.11 4.18 0.90
N ALA A 23 12.93 3.18 0.03
CA ALA A 23 11.62 2.78 -0.48
C ALA A 23 10.93 1.69 0.37
N VAL A 24 11.71 0.89 1.10
CA VAL A 24 11.19 -0.23 1.91
C VAL A 24 10.85 0.19 3.33
N GLU A 25 11.60 1.12 3.94
CA GLU A 25 11.26 1.70 5.25
C GLU A 25 9.85 2.33 5.32
N PRO A 26 9.34 3.04 4.29
CA PRO A 26 7.96 3.54 4.30
C PRO A 26 6.88 2.48 4.05
N LEU A 27 7.20 1.20 3.77
CA LEU A 27 6.20 0.16 3.50
C LEU A 27 5.46 -0.34 4.74
N GLU A 28 6.12 -0.36 5.91
CA GLU A 28 5.52 -0.82 7.16
C GLU A 28 4.30 0.01 7.59
N PRO A 29 4.39 1.35 7.69
CA PRO A 29 3.23 2.16 8.03
C PRO A 29 2.15 2.09 6.94
N LEU A 30 2.53 2.02 5.66
CA LEU A 30 1.57 1.96 4.55
C LEU A 30 0.74 0.66 4.58
N ASN A 31 1.36 -0.49 4.85
CA ASN A 31 0.64 -1.75 5.03
C ASN A 31 -0.31 -1.69 6.24
N THR A 32 0.13 -1.08 7.34
CA THR A 32 -0.69 -0.94 8.55
C THR A 32 -1.93 -0.10 8.26
N VAL A 33 -1.77 1.04 7.59
CA VAL A 33 -2.88 1.91 7.18
C VAL A 33 -3.81 1.18 6.20
N LEU A 34 -3.26 0.44 5.24
CA LEU A 34 -4.05 -0.36 4.32
C LEU A 34 -4.89 -1.42 5.06
N LEU A 35 -4.31 -2.09 6.06
CA LEU A 35 -4.98 -3.13 6.83
C LEU A 35 -6.12 -2.54 7.67
N VAL A 36 -5.87 -1.42 8.35
CA VAL A 36 -6.90 -0.70 9.12
C VAL A 36 -8.02 -0.19 8.22
N ALA A 37 -7.69 0.43 7.09
CA ALA A 37 -8.68 0.89 6.11
C ALA A 37 -9.51 -0.29 5.59
N SER A 38 -8.85 -1.38 5.19
CA SER A 38 -9.53 -2.59 4.70
C SER A 38 -10.47 -3.18 5.74
N ALA A 39 -10.05 -3.27 7.02
CA ALA A 39 -10.89 -3.76 8.11
C ALA A 39 -12.12 -2.86 8.34
N LEU A 40 -11.92 -1.53 8.37
CA LEU A 40 -13.01 -0.56 8.51
C LEU A 40 -14.00 -0.64 7.35
N TYR A 41 -13.49 -0.78 6.12
CA TYR A 41 -14.32 -0.97 4.94
C TYR A 41 -15.12 -2.27 5.03
N LEU A 42 -14.47 -3.40 5.38
CA LEU A 42 -15.14 -4.70 5.43
C LEU A 42 -16.25 -4.72 6.49
N ILE A 43 -15.94 -4.27 7.71
CA ILE A 43 -16.90 -4.22 8.82
C ILE A 43 -18.07 -3.31 8.47
N GLY A 44 -17.78 -2.13 7.92
CA GLY A 44 -18.79 -1.17 7.55
C GLY A 44 -19.65 -1.62 6.37
N PHE A 45 -19.04 -2.21 5.35
CA PHE A 45 -19.73 -2.79 4.20
C PHE A 45 -20.62 -3.96 4.61
N LEU A 46 -20.13 -4.85 5.48
CA LEU A 46 -20.94 -5.95 6.02
C LEU A 46 -22.12 -5.42 6.82
N ARG A 47 -21.89 -4.42 7.68
CA ARG A 47 -22.96 -3.78 8.46
C ARG A 47 -24.01 -3.12 7.57
N LEU A 48 -23.60 -2.45 6.49
CA LEU A 48 -24.51 -1.79 5.56
C LEU A 48 -25.25 -2.77 4.64
N SER A 49 -24.58 -3.82 4.17
CA SER A 49 -25.18 -4.83 3.29
C SER A 49 -26.13 -5.78 4.02
N PHE A 50 -25.78 -6.20 5.24
CA PHE A 50 -26.50 -7.27 5.96
C PHE A 50 -27.20 -6.81 7.23
N GLY A 51 -26.87 -5.64 7.78
CA GLY A 51 -27.35 -5.20 9.09
C GLY A 51 -28.76 -4.61 9.13
N GLY A 52 -29.46 -4.55 7.99
CA GLY A 52 -30.78 -3.90 7.88
C GLY A 52 -30.69 -2.36 7.95
N GLN A 53 -31.72 -1.67 7.43
CA GLN A 53 -31.79 -0.21 7.53
C GLN A 53 -31.90 0.21 9.00
N PRO A 54 -31.02 1.09 9.51
CA PRO A 54 -31.20 1.65 10.84
C PRO A 54 -32.53 2.41 10.85
N HIS A 55 -33.42 2.03 11.77
CA HIS A 55 -34.75 2.64 11.91
C HIS A 55 -34.67 4.15 12.20
N ASP A 56 -33.54 4.62 12.75
CA ASP A 56 -33.25 6.02 13.00
C ASP A 56 -31.92 6.44 12.34
N PHE A 57 -32.00 7.36 11.38
CA PHE A 57 -30.83 7.99 10.77
C PHE A 57 -30.28 9.06 11.71
N THR A 58 -29.26 8.70 12.49
CA THR A 58 -28.55 9.63 13.38
C THR A 58 -27.30 10.19 12.71
N LEU A 59 -26.80 11.34 13.18
CA LEU A 59 -25.53 11.92 12.71
C LEU A 59 -24.36 10.93 12.79
N ILE A 60 -24.38 10.04 13.79
CA ILE A 60 -23.37 8.99 14.00
C ILE A 60 -23.43 7.95 12.88
N SER A 61 -24.63 7.51 12.48
CA SER A 61 -24.78 6.59 11.34
C SER A 61 -24.34 7.22 10.02
N GLY A 62 -24.62 8.52 9.82
CA GLY A 62 -24.14 9.26 8.64
C GLY A 62 -22.61 9.33 8.58
N ALA A 63 -21.96 9.65 9.71
CA ALA A 63 -20.50 9.68 9.81
C ALA A 63 -19.88 8.30 9.55
N ALA A 64 -20.50 7.23 10.05
CA ALA A 64 -20.06 5.86 9.80
C ALA A 64 -20.13 5.49 8.31
N ILE A 65 -21.23 5.81 7.62
CA ILE A 65 -21.36 5.58 6.17
C ILE A 65 -20.28 6.34 5.39
N PHE A 66 -20.04 7.60 5.76
CA PHE A 66 -18.99 8.41 5.14
C PHE A 66 -17.60 7.81 5.34
N ALA A 67 -17.28 7.34 6.55
CA ALA A 67 -16.00 6.70 6.84
C ALA A 67 -15.79 5.42 6.01
N VAL A 68 -16.86 4.63 5.81
CA VAL A 68 -16.83 3.42 4.97
C VAL A 68 -16.63 3.77 3.50
N ALA A 69 -17.34 4.78 2.99
CA ALA A 69 -17.18 5.25 1.62
C ALA A 69 -15.76 5.77 1.37
N LEU A 70 -15.20 6.56 2.30
CA LEU A 70 -13.83 7.06 2.22
C LEU A 70 -12.83 5.91 2.20
N SER A 71 -13.03 4.91 3.08
CA SER A 71 -12.17 3.73 3.14
C SER A 71 -12.23 2.92 1.84
N GLY A 72 -13.42 2.77 1.24
CA GLY A 72 -13.59 2.09 -0.04
C GLY A 72 -12.81 2.72 -1.19
N ILE A 73 -12.61 4.04 -1.18
CA ILE A 73 -11.74 4.74 -2.14
C ILE A 73 -10.26 4.60 -1.75
N LEU A 74 -9.97 4.66 -0.46
CA LEU A 74 -8.60 4.65 0.05
C LEU A 74 -7.92 3.28 -0.13
N VAL A 75 -8.66 2.17 0.05
CA VAL A 75 -8.16 0.80 -0.08
C VAL A 75 -7.55 0.51 -1.46
N PRO A 76 -8.20 0.76 -2.61
CA PRO A 76 -7.61 0.50 -3.91
C PRO A 76 -6.41 1.42 -4.21
N ILE A 77 -6.44 2.69 -3.76
CA ILE A 77 -5.30 3.62 -3.93
C ILE A 77 -4.07 3.09 -3.16
N LEU A 78 -4.26 2.74 -1.89
CA LEU A 78 -3.20 2.17 -1.06
C LEU A 78 -2.71 0.83 -1.59
N SER A 79 -3.63 -0.04 -2.04
CA SER A 79 -3.27 -1.33 -2.63
C SER A 79 -2.44 -1.17 -3.89
N GLY A 80 -2.84 -0.25 -4.79
CA GLY A 80 -2.08 0.07 -5.99
C GLY A 80 -0.67 0.59 -5.67
N SER A 81 -0.56 1.45 -4.67
CA SER A 81 0.74 1.96 -4.20
C SER A 81 1.64 0.83 -3.67
N VAL A 82 1.11 -0.04 -2.79
CA VAL A 82 1.85 -1.19 -2.24
C VAL A 82 2.30 -2.15 -3.35
N ILE A 83 1.42 -2.46 -4.31
CA ILE A 83 1.73 -3.36 -5.43
C ILE A 83 2.84 -2.76 -6.29
N THR A 84 2.74 -1.48 -6.63
CA THR A 84 3.74 -0.77 -7.44
C THR A 84 5.10 -0.76 -6.74
N LEU A 85 5.14 -0.47 -5.44
CA LEU A 85 6.38 -0.53 -4.66
C LEU A 85 6.96 -1.93 -4.60
N ARG A 86 6.13 -2.97 -4.38
CA ARG A 86 6.61 -4.37 -4.35
C ARG A 86 7.14 -4.82 -5.71
N LEU A 87 6.54 -4.35 -6.80
CA LEU A 87 7.03 -4.64 -8.14
C LEU A 87 8.39 -3.98 -8.38
N ALA A 88 8.53 -2.71 -7.98
CA ALA A 88 9.78 -1.98 -8.05
C ALA A 88 10.88 -2.64 -7.21
N ASP A 89 10.59 -3.07 -5.96
CA ASP A 89 11.54 -3.79 -5.11
C ASP A 89 12.00 -5.11 -5.75
N ARG A 90 11.07 -5.88 -6.34
CA ARG A 90 11.41 -7.12 -7.07
C ARG A 90 12.30 -6.86 -8.28
N GLN A 91 12.04 -5.80 -9.05
CA GLN A 91 12.89 -5.45 -10.19
C GLN A 91 14.27 -4.97 -9.74
N LEU A 92 14.34 -4.14 -8.69
CA LEU A 92 15.60 -3.72 -8.07
C LEU A 92 16.43 -4.92 -7.61
N LYS A 93 15.79 -5.90 -6.95
CA LYS A 93 16.47 -7.11 -6.46
C LYS A 93 17.08 -7.93 -7.61
N LYS A 94 16.34 -8.12 -8.70
CA LYS A 94 16.86 -8.77 -9.92
C LYS A 94 18.08 -8.04 -10.48
N LEU A 95 18.03 -6.70 -10.54
CA LEU A 95 19.13 -5.86 -11.03
C LEU A 95 20.36 -5.84 -10.11
N ILE A 96 20.22 -6.24 -8.85
CA ILE A 96 21.33 -6.37 -7.89
C ILE A 96 22.00 -7.76 -8.00
N GLU A 97 21.20 -8.79 -8.29
CA GLU A 97 21.64 -10.18 -8.44
C GLU A 97 22.33 -10.45 -9.79
N GLU A 98 22.00 -9.69 -10.85
CA GLU A 98 22.77 -9.60 -12.12
C GLU A 98 24.14 -8.92 -11.97
#